data_AF-L8M3D5-F1
#
_entry.id   AF-L8M3D5-F1
#
_cell.length_a   1.000
_cell.length_b   1.000
_cell.length_c   1.000
_cell.angle_alpha   90.00
_cell.angle_beta   90.00
_cell.angle_gamma   90.00
#
_symmetry.space_group_name_H-M   'P 1'
#
loop_
_entity.id
_entity.type
_entity.pdbx_description
1 polymer ?
#
loop_
_entity_poly.entity_id
_entity_poly.type
_entity_poly.pdbx_seq_one_letter_code
_entity_poly.pdbx_strand_id
1 'polypeptide(L)'
;MVSKIRQSQKTLYDIDYNLWLEETVAQLQAKNFSSLDWESLIEEIASLGRSEKRRIESLLTRLFEHLLKLAYWEQERDYNQNHWKREIRNFRKQIKKELKTSPSLKCYLIKVFDECYSGFSGVGG
;
A
#
# COMPACT_ATOMS: atom_id res chain seq x y z
N MET A 1 5.77 40.50 -14.20
CA MET A 1 5.41 39.09 -14.49
C MET A 1 4.74 38.56 -13.23
N VAL A 2 3.39 38.57 -13.19
CA VAL A 2 2.62 38.30 -11.97
C VAL A 2 2.46 36.79 -11.81
N SER A 3 3.05 36.26 -10.74
CA SER A 3 2.90 34.91 -10.24
C SER A 3 1.43 34.62 -9.92
N LYS A 4 0.80 33.73 -10.72
CA LYS A 4 -0.53 33.18 -10.42
C LYS A 4 -0.42 32.32 -9.16
N ILE A 5 -0.78 32.90 -8.03
CA ILE A 5 -1.17 32.19 -6.81
C ILE A 5 -2.36 31.31 -7.21
N ARG A 6 -2.17 29.98 -7.28
CA ARG A 6 -3.29 29.03 -7.29
C ARG A 6 -4.01 29.22 -5.96
N GLN A 7 -5.08 30.01 -5.94
CA GLN A 7 -6.03 30.00 -4.84
C GLN A 7 -6.62 28.59 -4.81
N SER A 8 -6.18 27.79 -3.84
CA SER A 8 -6.78 26.50 -3.52
C SER A 8 -8.17 26.77 -2.92
N GLN A 9 -9.18 26.93 -3.77
CA GLN A 9 -10.56 26.69 -3.33
C GLN A 9 -10.59 25.26 -2.82
N LYS A 10 -10.85 25.09 -1.52
CA LYS A 10 -11.02 23.75 -0.95
C LYS A 10 -12.14 23.05 -1.71
N THR A 11 -11.80 21.94 -2.32
CA THR A 11 -12.75 21.12 -3.08
C THR A 11 -13.65 20.34 -2.11
N LEU A 12 -14.76 19.79 -2.59
CA LEU A 12 -15.58 18.90 -1.76
C LEU A 12 -14.75 17.70 -1.26
N TYR A 13 -13.81 17.23 -2.08
CA TYR A 13 -12.82 16.21 -1.71
C TYR A 13 -12.02 16.59 -0.45
N ASP A 14 -11.60 17.86 -0.32
CA ASP A 14 -10.82 18.33 0.84
C ASP A 14 -11.66 18.54 2.11
N ILE A 15 -12.96 18.81 1.94
CA ILE A 15 -13.87 19.24 3.04
C ILE A 15 -14.63 18.04 3.59
N ASP A 16 -15.20 17.22 2.71
CA ASP A 16 -15.98 16.04 3.04
C ASP A 16 -15.72 14.94 1.98
N TYR A 17 -14.68 14.16 2.23
CA TYR A 17 -14.27 13.08 1.36
C TYR A 17 -15.37 12.04 1.13
N ASN A 18 -16.19 11.73 2.14
CA ASN A 18 -17.24 10.72 1.98
C ASN A 18 -18.36 11.23 1.08
N LEU A 19 -18.80 12.48 1.27
CA LEU A 19 -19.78 13.09 0.40
C LEU A 19 -19.27 13.23 -1.04
N TRP A 20 -18.01 13.65 -1.22
CA TRP A 20 -17.37 13.67 -2.54
C TRP A 20 -17.38 12.30 -3.22
N LEU A 21 -17.08 11.23 -2.48
CA LEU A 21 -17.07 9.86 -3.01
C LEU A 21 -18.47 9.43 -3.46
N GLU A 22 -19.49 9.66 -2.63
CA GLU A 22 -20.89 9.34 -2.93
C GLU A 22 -21.38 10.10 -4.18
N GLU A 23 -21.10 11.41 -4.26
CA GLU A 23 -21.46 12.23 -5.42
C GLU A 23 -20.72 11.78 -6.69
N THR A 24 -19.43 11.50 -6.60
CA THR A 24 -18.63 11.04 -7.74
C THR A 24 -19.17 9.71 -8.27
N VAL A 25 -19.54 8.78 -7.39
CA VAL A 25 -20.16 7.51 -7.79
C VAL A 25 -21.52 7.74 -8.46
N ALA A 26 -22.38 8.61 -7.90
CA ALA A 26 -23.67 8.93 -8.48
C ALA A 26 -23.53 9.57 -9.88
N GLN A 27 -22.58 10.49 -10.06
CA GLN A 27 -22.30 11.13 -11.34
C GLN A 27 -21.79 10.14 -12.39
N LEU A 28 -20.90 9.21 -12.00
CA LEU A 28 -20.42 8.14 -12.89
C LEU A 28 -21.55 7.20 -13.33
N GLN A 29 -22.44 6.81 -12.40
CA GLN A 29 -23.61 5.97 -12.71
C GLN A 29 -24.58 6.68 -13.66
N ALA A 30 -24.81 7.97 -13.46
CA ALA A 30 -25.64 8.80 -14.34
C ALA A 30 -24.97 9.16 -15.68
N LYS A 31 -23.69 8.77 -15.88
CA LYS A 31 -22.85 9.17 -17.03
C LYS A 31 -22.77 10.70 -17.20
N ASN A 32 -22.89 11.45 -16.11
CA ASN A 32 -22.79 12.90 -16.12
C ASN A 32 -21.32 13.33 -15.99
N PHE A 33 -20.59 13.24 -17.10
CA PHE A 33 -19.14 13.54 -17.12
C PHE A 33 -18.82 15.03 -17.03
N SER A 34 -19.81 15.91 -17.23
CA SER A 34 -19.64 17.36 -17.23
C SER A 34 -19.42 17.95 -15.84
N SER A 35 -19.95 17.30 -14.80
CA SER A 35 -19.82 17.72 -13.40
C SER A 35 -18.73 16.99 -12.64
N LEU A 36 -18.05 16.02 -13.29
CA LEU A 36 -17.10 15.14 -12.63
C LEU A 36 -15.80 15.87 -12.33
N ASP A 37 -15.36 15.79 -11.08
CA ASP A 37 -14.03 16.25 -10.68
C ASP A 37 -12.96 15.24 -11.11
N TRP A 38 -12.46 15.43 -12.33
CA TRP A 38 -11.47 14.53 -12.94
C TRP A 38 -10.12 14.57 -12.23
N GLU A 39 -9.72 15.71 -11.66
CA GLU A 39 -8.40 15.84 -11.02
C GLU A 39 -8.36 14.99 -9.75
N SER A 40 -9.33 15.18 -8.85
CA SER A 40 -9.45 14.38 -7.62
C SER A 40 -9.70 12.90 -7.91
N LEU A 41 -10.52 12.55 -8.92
CA LEU A 41 -10.79 11.15 -9.25
C LEU A 41 -9.55 10.42 -9.78
N ILE A 42 -8.78 11.05 -10.68
CA ILE A 42 -7.55 10.44 -11.22
C ILE A 42 -6.52 10.27 -10.10
N GLU A 43 -6.35 11.29 -9.25
CA GLU A 43 -5.45 11.20 -8.11
C GLU A 43 -5.82 10.05 -7.20
N GLU A 44 -7.12 9.89 -6.90
CA GLU A 44 -7.59 8.84 -6.00
C GLU A 44 -7.40 7.44 -6.60
N ILE A 45 -7.73 7.24 -7.88
CA ILE A 45 -7.48 5.95 -8.54
C ILE A 45 -5.97 5.63 -8.56
N ALA A 46 -5.12 6.63 -8.80
CA ALA A 46 -3.67 6.46 -8.74
C ALA A 46 -3.18 6.20 -7.29
N SER A 47 -3.83 6.78 -6.29
CA SER A 47 -3.54 6.57 -4.85
C SER A 47 -3.82 5.12 -4.48
N LEU A 48 -4.95 4.55 -4.91
CA LEU A 48 -5.35 3.17 -4.68
C LEU A 48 -4.28 2.18 -5.19
N GLY A 49 -3.86 2.32 -6.45
CA GLY A 49 -2.82 1.46 -7.02
C GLY A 49 -1.45 1.57 -6.30
N ARG A 50 -1.10 2.76 -5.78
CA ARG A 50 0.10 2.95 -4.96
C ARG A 50 -0.04 2.27 -3.59
N SER A 51 -1.22 2.32 -2.98
CA SER A 51 -1.48 1.72 -1.67
C SER A 51 -1.38 0.18 -1.71
N GLU A 52 -1.90 -0.46 -2.77
CA GLU A 52 -1.76 -1.91 -2.97
C GLU A 52 -0.29 -2.34 -3.09
N LYS A 53 0.51 -1.58 -3.86
CA LYS A 53 1.95 -1.81 -4.01
C LYS A 53 2.70 -1.71 -2.68
N ARG A 54 2.48 -0.61 -1.93
CA ARG A 54 3.08 -0.39 -0.59
C ARG A 54 2.68 -1.48 0.39
N ARG A 55 1.44 -1.98 0.32
CA ARG A 55 0.97 -3.08 1.16
C ARG A 55 1.75 -4.37 0.89
N ILE A 56 1.97 -4.73 -0.37
CA ILE A 56 2.80 -5.90 -0.73
C ILE A 56 4.24 -5.73 -0.22
N GLU A 57 4.86 -4.57 -0.43
CA GLU A 57 6.20 -4.28 0.09
C GLU A 57 6.27 -4.45 1.61
N SER A 58 5.36 -3.83 2.35
CA SER A 58 5.32 -3.92 3.81
C SER A 58 5.16 -5.36 4.30
N LEU A 59 4.29 -6.15 3.67
CA LEU A 59 4.13 -7.56 4.00
C LEU A 59 5.39 -8.38 3.70
N LEU A 60 6.08 -8.07 2.60
CA LEU A 60 7.31 -8.77 2.20
C LEU A 60 8.48 -8.43 3.13
N THR A 61 8.66 -7.16 3.46
CA THR A 61 9.67 -6.70 4.43
C THR A 61 9.47 -7.35 5.79
N ARG A 62 8.24 -7.36 6.32
CA ARG A 62 7.92 -8.01 7.60
C ARG A 62 8.13 -9.52 7.55
N LEU A 63 7.85 -10.15 6.42
CA LEU A 63 8.12 -11.57 6.22
C LEU A 63 9.62 -11.86 6.29
N PHE A 64 10.46 -11.07 5.61
CA PHE A 64 11.91 -11.22 5.67
C PHE A 64 12.47 -10.98 7.06
N GLU A 65 12.04 -9.90 7.73
CA GLU A 65 12.41 -9.60 9.11
C GLU A 65 12.18 -10.81 10.01
N HIS A 66 10.99 -11.42 9.99
CA HIS A 66 10.70 -12.56 10.87
C HIS A 66 11.46 -13.83 10.48
N LEU A 67 11.72 -14.04 9.18
CA LEU A 67 12.55 -15.16 8.72
C LEU A 67 14.00 -15.00 9.19
N LEU A 68 14.55 -13.78 9.14
CA LEU A 68 15.91 -13.48 9.56
C LEU A 68 16.05 -13.51 11.08
N LYS A 69 15.08 -12.96 11.83
CA LYS A 69 15.00 -13.11 13.29
C LYS A 69 15.00 -14.59 13.68
N LEU A 70 14.19 -15.41 13.01
CA LEU A 70 14.17 -16.85 13.27
C LEU A 70 15.51 -17.50 12.89
N ALA A 71 16.16 -17.11 11.80
CA ALA A 71 17.40 -17.74 11.34
C ALA A 71 18.62 -17.39 12.21
N TYR A 72 18.73 -16.15 12.67
CA TYR A 72 19.99 -15.62 13.23
C TYR A 72 19.88 -15.11 14.68
N TRP A 73 18.68 -14.86 15.21
CA TRP A 73 18.54 -14.28 16.55
C TRP A 73 18.39 -15.36 17.62
N GLU A 74 19.48 -16.06 17.92
CA GLU A 74 19.49 -17.23 18.82
C GLU A 74 19.04 -16.91 20.24
N GLN A 75 19.46 -15.78 20.80
CA GLN A 75 19.17 -15.37 22.19
C GLN A 75 17.66 -15.22 22.48
N GLU A 76 16.90 -14.68 21.53
CA GLU A 76 15.47 -14.43 21.67
C GLU A 76 14.60 -15.58 21.12
N ARG A 77 15.24 -16.58 20.50
CA ARG A 77 14.56 -17.60 19.70
C ARG A 77 13.65 -18.48 20.54
N ASP A 78 14.10 -18.94 21.69
CA ASP A 78 13.38 -19.96 22.48
C ASP A 78 12.01 -19.46 22.96
N TYR A 79 11.94 -18.19 23.33
CA TYR A 79 10.70 -17.55 23.79
C TYR A 79 9.82 -17.08 22.62
N ASN A 80 10.41 -16.59 21.53
CA ASN A 80 9.66 -15.90 20.47
C ASN A 80 9.39 -16.74 19.20
N GLN A 81 10.05 -17.88 19.01
CA GLN A 81 9.97 -18.66 17.77
C GLN A 81 8.54 -19.03 17.36
N ASN A 82 7.67 -19.34 18.32
CA ASN A 82 6.29 -19.74 18.05
C ASN A 82 5.47 -18.55 17.53
N HIS A 83 5.69 -17.37 18.12
CA HIS A 83 5.09 -16.13 17.67
C HIS A 83 5.59 -15.76 16.27
N TRP A 84 6.90 -15.78 16.03
CA TRP A 84 7.46 -15.47 14.71
C TRP A 84 6.99 -16.44 13.61
N LYS A 85 6.94 -17.75 13.90
CA LYS A 85 6.38 -18.76 12.97
C LYS A 85 4.89 -18.51 12.67
N ARG A 86 4.12 -17.98 13.63
CA ARG A 86 2.72 -17.59 13.39
C ARG A 86 2.64 -16.37 12.46
N GLU A 87 3.45 -15.34 12.72
CA GLU A 87 3.48 -14.13 11.89
C GLU A 87 3.96 -14.42 10.46
N ILE A 88 4.98 -15.27 10.27
CA ILE A 88 5.42 -15.74 8.95
C ILE A 88 4.26 -16.38 8.18
N ARG A 89 3.47 -17.25 8.83
CA ARG A 89 2.29 -17.88 8.20
C ARG A 89 1.24 -16.83 7.84
N ASN A 90 1.00 -15.85 8.72
CA ASN A 90 0.06 -14.77 8.49
C ASN A 90 0.48 -13.90 7.30
N PHE A 91 1.74 -13.46 7.22
CA PHE A 91 2.22 -12.64 6.09
C PHE A 91 2.16 -13.40 4.77
N ARG A 92 2.60 -14.67 4.75
CA ARG A 92 2.48 -15.52 3.56
C ARG A 92 1.02 -15.66 3.09
N LYS A 93 0.07 -15.83 4.02
CA LYS A 93 -1.35 -15.90 3.69
C LYS A 93 -1.87 -14.57 3.13
N GLN A 94 -1.48 -13.44 3.73
CA GLN A 94 -1.87 -12.11 3.27
C GLN A 94 -1.31 -11.82 1.86
N ILE A 95 -0.02 -12.05 1.63
CA ILE A 95 0.59 -11.89 0.30
C ILE A 95 -0.15 -12.75 -0.73
N LYS A 96 -0.41 -14.03 -0.44
CA LYS A 96 -1.18 -14.89 -1.35
C LYS A 96 -2.58 -14.36 -1.65
N LYS A 97 -3.25 -13.75 -0.66
CA LYS A 97 -4.57 -13.14 -0.83
C LYS A 97 -4.49 -11.93 -1.76
N GLU A 98 -3.56 -11.02 -1.51
CA GLU A 98 -3.37 -9.82 -2.35
C GLU A 98 -3.04 -10.20 -3.80
N LEU A 99 -2.13 -11.16 -4.02
CA LEU A 99 -1.78 -11.64 -5.36
C LEU A 99 -2.91 -12.41 -6.07
N LYS A 100 -3.90 -12.90 -5.31
CA LYS A 100 -5.10 -13.53 -5.88
C LYS A 100 -6.09 -12.48 -6.36
N THR A 101 -6.28 -11.41 -5.60
CA THR A 101 -7.16 -10.29 -5.96
C THR A 101 -6.55 -9.46 -7.09
N SER A 102 -5.24 -9.24 -7.06
CA SER A 102 -4.51 -8.37 -8.00
C SER A 102 -3.30 -9.12 -8.60
N PRO A 103 -3.49 -10.03 -9.58
CA PRO A 103 -2.42 -10.87 -10.12
C PRO A 103 -1.24 -10.09 -10.74
N SER A 104 -1.49 -8.87 -11.24
CA SER A 104 -0.45 -7.98 -11.77
C SER A 104 0.60 -7.58 -10.73
N LEU A 105 0.26 -7.63 -9.43
CA LEU A 105 1.22 -7.36 -8.34
C LEU A 105 2.32 -8.42 -8.23
N LYS A 106 2.20 -9.59 -8.89
CA LYS A 106 3.27 -10.60 -8.90
C LYS A 106 4.55 -10.07 -9.54
N CYS A 107 4.44 -9.39 -10.68
CA CYS A 107 5.59 -8.79 -11.36
C CYS A 107 6.22 -7.70 -10.49
N TYR A 108 5.39 -6.93 -9.78
CA TYR A 108 5.86 -5.91 -8.86
C TYR A 108 6.60 -6.50 -7.66
N LEU A 109 6.05 -7.56 -7.05
CA LEU A 109 6.66 -8.26 -5.93
C LEU A 109 8.07 -8.76 -6.29
N ILE A 110 8.24 -9.34 -7.48
CA ILE A 110 9.55 -9.81 -7.95
C ILE A 110 10.52 -8.62 -8.09
N LYS A 111 10.06 -7.49 -8.62
CA LYS A 111 10.87 -6.28 -8.80
C LYS A 111 11.42 -5.74 -7.47
N VAL A 112 10.58 -5.70 -6.43
CA VAL A 112 10.97 -5.14 -5.11
C VAL A 112 11.56 -6.17 -4.16
N PHE A 113 11.73 -7.42 -4.58
CA PHE A 113 12.13 -8.52 -3.71
C PHE A 113 13.45 -8.26 -3.00
N ASP A 114 14.48 -7.89 -3.77
CA ASP A 114 15.83 -7.62 -3.26
C ASP A 114 15.88 -6.36 -2.41
N GLU A 115 15.11 -5.33 -2.77
CA GLU A 115 14.99 -4.09 -1.99
C GLU A 115 14.37 -4.35 -0.61
N CYS A 116 13.26 -5.11 -0.56
CA CYS A 116 12.61 -5.49 0.69
C CYS A 116 13.50 -6.39 1.57
N TYR A 117 14.32 -7.24 0.97
CA TYR A 117 15.28 -8.07 1.71
C TYR A 117 16.43 -7.22 2.28
N SER A 118 16.99 -6.33 1.46
CA SER A 118 18.15 -5.52 1.81
C SER A 118 17.82 -4.41 2.82
N GLY A 119 16.59 -3.89 2.81
CA GLY A 119 16.13 -2.88 3.78
C GLY A 119 16.23 -3.32 5.25
N PHE A 120 16.27 -4.63 5.54
CA PHE A 120 16.52 -5.15 6.88
C PHE A 120 18.02 -5.29 7.21
N SER A 121 18.87 -5.58 6.21
CA SER A 121 20.33 -5.75 6.41
C SER A 121 21.07 -4.47 6.83
N GLY A 122 20.41 -3.30 6.81
CA GLY A 122 20.97 -2.01 7.23
C GLY A 122 20.75 -1.61 8.69
N VAL A 123 20.07 -2.44 9.51
CA VAL A 123 19.85 -2.16 10.94
C VAL A 123 20.67 -3.15 11.76
N GLY A 124 21.97 -2.90 11.87
CA GLY A 124 22.89 -3.77 12.61
C GLY A 124 24.37 -3.39 12.49
N GLY A 125 24.66 -2.09 12.46
CA GLY A 125 26.01 -1.53 12.62
C GLY A 125 26.07 -0.66 13.87
#